data_AF-A0A7K1CME5-F1
#
_entry.id   AF-A0A7K1CME5-F1
#
_cell.length_a   1.000
_cell.length_b   1.000
_cell.length_c   1.000
_cell.angle_alpha   90.00
_cell.angle_beta   90.00
_cell.angle_gamma   90.00
#
_symmetry.space_group_name_H-M   'P 1'
#
loop_
_entity.id
_entity.type
_entity.pdbx_description
1 polymer ?
#
loop_
_entity_poly.entity_id
_entity_poly.type
_entity_poly.pdbx_seq_one_letter_code
_entity_poly.pdbx_strand_id
1 'polypeptide(L)'
;MTTFSSEQLHDQNYFNDPFPIWEQMRHEHPIFHDTIDNRWLITRYDDAAEVFRNHAIYSAKPYSRFGDVIGQTMVQMDGKDHDIRRSIVAPVMVGKRLENDYQPLIDGVIDRLLEKLPTNGTFDAMKSITSPLPLKV
;
A
#
# COMPACT_ATOMS: atom_id res chain seq x y z
N MET A 1 -18.40 -25.94 14.44
CA MET A 1 -17.96 -24.78 13.64
C MET A 1 -16.69 -24.29 14.30
N THR A 2 -15.57 -24.29 13.58
CA THR A 2 -14.29 -23.81 14.11
C THR A 2 -14.36 -22.28 14.10
N THR A 3 -14.33 -21.66 15.26
CA THR A 3 -14.37 -20.19 15.40
C THR A 3 -13.07 -19.61 14.82
N PHE A 4 -13.18 -18.61 13.94
CA PHE A 4 -12.03 -17.85 13.46
C PHE A 4 -11.29 -17.18 14.62
N SER A 5 -9.96 -17.26 14.66
CA SER A 5 -9.16 -16.78 15.80
C SER A 5 -8.00 -15.88 15.38
N SER A 6 -7.52 -15.06 16.32
CA SER A 6 -6.40 -14.15 16.09
C SER A 6 -5.13 -14.88 15.64
N GLU A 7 -4.87 -16.06 16.17
CA GLU A 7 -3.68 -16.86 15.86
C GLU A 7 -3.56 -17.13 14.35
N GLN A 8 -4.68 -17.25 13.64
CA GLN A 8 -4.68 -17.47 12.19
C GLN A 8 -4.11 -16.27 11.41
N LEU A 9 -4.23 -15.04 11.93
CA LEU A 9 -3.67 -13.82 11.33
C LEU A 9 -2.14 -13.68 11.57
N HIS A 10 -1.57 -14.56 12.39
CA HIS A 10 -0.16 -14.54 12.79
C HIS A 10 0.57 -15.83 12.38
N ASP A 11 -0.10 -16.72 11.65
CA ASP A 11 0.49 -17.95 11.12
C ASP A 11 1.33 -17.67 9.86
N GLN A 12 2.39 -18.45 9.64
CA GLN A 12 3.24 -18.31 8.46
C GLN A 12 2.45 -18.46 7.15
N ASN A 13 1.42 -19.31 7.13
CA ASN A 13 0.58 -19.48 5.95
C ASN A 13 -0.21 -18.20 5.62
N TYR A 14 -0.66 -17.46 6.62
CA TYR A 14 -1.29 -16.15 6.40
C TYR A 14 -0.31 -15.13 5.82
N PHE A 15 0.94 -15.10 6.31
CA PHE A 15 1.97 -14.23 5.76
C PHE A 15 2.38 -14.60 4.33
N ASN A 16 2.30 -15.88 3.97
CA ASN A 16 2.59 -16.37 2.62
C ASN A 16 1.42 -16.11 1.66
N ASP A 17 0.19 -16.33 2.12
CA ASP A 17 -1.04 -16.14 1.35
C ASP A 17 -2.20 -15.73 2.27
N PRO A 18 -2.51 -14.42 2.38
CA PRO A 18 -3.58 -13.94 3.25
C PRO A 18 -4.97 -14.05 2.58
N PHE A 19 -5.05 -14.30 1.27
CA PHE A 19 -6.30 -14.21 0.53
C PHE A 19 -7.36 -15.23 0.95
N PRO A 20 -7.04 -16.51 1.25
CA PRO A 20 -8.01 -17.46 1.78
C PRO A 20 -8.63 -17.01 3.10
N ILE A 21 -7.82 -16.46 4.00
CA ILE A 21 -8.29 -15.94 5.29
C ILE A 21 -9.19 -14.72 5.08
N TRP A 22 -8.81 -13.78 4.23
CA TRP A 22 -9.66 -12.62 3.93
C TRP A 22 -10.97 -13.01 3.25
N GLU A 23 -10.99 -14.05 2.43
CA GLU A 23 -12.22 -14.59 1.82
C GLU A 23 -13.18 -15.15 2.86
N GLN A 24 -12.67 -15.94 3.81
CA GLN A 24 -13.48 -16.42 4.94
C GLN A 24 -14.01 -15.25 5.77
N MET A 25 -13.14 -14.31 6.14
CA MET A 25 -13.51 -13.15 6.94
C MET A 25 -14.59 -12.30 6.27
N ARG A 26 -14.54 -12.06 4.95
CA ARG A 26 -15.56 -11.29 4.23
C ARG A 26 -16.98 -11.83 4.43
N HIS A 27 -17.11 -13.16 4.53
CA HIS A 27 -18.39 -13.85 4.66
C HIS A 27 -18.80 -14.05 6.11
N GLU A 28 -17.88 -14.49 6.96
CA GLU A 28 -18.19 -14.98 8.32
C GLU A 28 -17.86 -13.96 9.42
N HIS A 29 -16.78 -13.18 9.24
CA HIS A 29 -16.21 -12.29 10.25
C HIS A 29 -15.75 -10.96 9.63
N PRO A 30 -16.66 -10.17 9.02
CA PRO A 30 -16.29 -9.02 8.19
C PRO A 30 -15.59 -7.89 8.97
N ILE A 31 -15.89 -7.83 10.27
CA ILE A 31 -15.23 -7.00 11.27
C ILE A 31 -14.72 -7.95 12.36
N PHE A 32 -13.41 -7.99 12.57
CA PHE A 32 -12.78 -8.88 13.53
C PHE A 32 -11.78 -8.12 14.40
N HIS A 33 -11.85 -8.31 15.72
CA HIS A 33 -10.86 -7.76 16.64
C HIS A 33 -9.73 -8.76 16.80
N ASP A 34 -8.58 -8.42 16.22
CA ASP A 34 -7.35 -9.14 16.48
C ASP A 34 -6.82 -8.75 17.86
N THR A 35 -6.89 -9.69 18.81
CA THR A 35 -6.47 -9.49 20.20
C THR A 35 -4.95 -9.54 20.39
N ILE A 36 -4.19 -10.08 19.43
CA ILE A 36 -2.72 -10.14 19.50
C ILE A 36 -2.12 -8.77 19.21
N ASP A 37 -2.48 -8.17 18.07
CA ASP A 37 -2.05 -6.80 17.71
C ASP A 37 -2.97 -5.70 18.28
N ASN A 38 -4.05 -6.08 18.95
CA ASN A 38 -5.09 -5.20 19.45
C ASN A 38 -5.61 -4.22 18.39
N ARG A 39 -6.04 -4.76 17.23
CA ARG A 39 -6.51 -3.98 16.07
C ARG A 39 -7.80 -4.55 15.50
N TRP A 40 -8.56 -3.70 14.84
CA TRP A 40 -9.75 -4.14 14.11
C TRP A 40 -9.40 -4.37 12.64
N LEU A 41 -9.75 -5.54 12.12
CA LEU A 41 -9.69 -5.87 10.70
C LEU A 41 -11.06 -5.68 10.07
N ILE A 42 -11.07 -5.06 8.90
CA ILE A 42 -12.26 -4.81 8.09
C ILE A 42 -11.98 -5.36 6.71
N THR A 43 -12.82 -6.27 6.23
CA THR A 43 -12.52 -7.06 5.01
C THR A 43 -13.52 -6.87 3.87
N ARG A 44 -14.70 -6.32 4.13
CA ARG A 44 -15.67 -5.95 3.08
C ARG A 44 -15.29 -4.61 2.47
N TYR A 45 -15.49 -4.50 1.15
CA TYR A 45 -15.17 -3.30 0.39
C TYR A 45 -15.92 -2.07 0.91
N ASP A 46 -17.24 -2.18 1.10
CA ASP A 46 -18.07 -1.04 1.51
C ASP A 46 -17.67 -0.51 2.89
N ASP A 47 -17.40 -1.42 3.84
CA ASP A 47 -16.94 -1.07 5.19
C ASP A 47 -15.58 -0.36 5.14
N ALA A 48 -14.63 -0.89 4.37
CA ALA A 48 -13.31 -0.27 4.20
C ALA A 48 -13.40 1.10 3.51
N ALA A 49 -14.24 1.21 2.48
CA ALA A 49 -14.46 2.45 1.76
C ALA A 49 -15.10 3.54 2.64
N GLU A 50 -16.05 3.18 3.50
CA GLU A 50 -16.62 4.09 4.51
C GLU A 50 -15.55 4.59 5.47
N VAL A 51 -14.70 3.68 5.99
CA VAL A 51 -13.58 4.06 6.86
C VAL A 51 -12.65 5.06 6.18
N PHE A 52 -12.26 4.81 4.93
CA PHE A 52 -11.37 5.71 4.19
C PHE A 52 -12.00 7.07 3.85
N ARG A 53 -13.33 7.15 3.71
CA ARG A 53 -14.02 8.42 3.41
C ARG A 53 -14.23 9.27 4.66
N ASN A 54 -14.34 8.66 5.83
CA ASN A 54 -14.78 9.33 7.05
C ASN A 54 -13.64 9.57 8.04
N HIS A 55 -12.66 10.40 7.63
CA HIS A 55 -11.48 10.72 8.45
C HIS A 55 -11.81 11.43 9.79
N ALA A 56 -13.01 12.00 9.91
CA ALA A 56 -13.47 12.62 11.15
C ALA A 56 -13.72 11.57 12.26
N ILE A 57 -14.13 10.37 11.89
CA ILE A 57 -14.31 9.22 12.79
C ILE A 57 -13.04 8.35 12.78
N TYR A 58 -12.47 8.10 11.59
CA TYR A 58 -11.33 7.22 11.39
C TYR A 58 -10.08 8.00 10.99
N SER A 59 -9.43 8.59 11.98
CA SER A 59 -8.23 9.40 11.81
C SER A 59 -7.02 8.58 11.34
N ALA A 60 -6.17 9.18 10.48
CA ALA A 60 -4.89 8.61 10.08
C ALA A 60 -3.78 8.73 11.15
N LYS A 61 -4.05 9.39 12.29
CA LYS A 61 -3.08 9.59 13.38
C LYS A 61 -2.41 8.32 13.91
N PRO A 62 -3.01 7.12 13.97
CA PRO A 62 -2.30 5.92 14.38
C PRO A 62 -1.04 5.62 13.55
N TYR A 63 -0.98 6.10 12.30
CA TYR A 63 0.23 6.02 11.46
C TYR A 63 1.35 6.97 11.91
N SER A 64 1.12 7.89 12.87
CA SER A 64 2.12 8.84 13.36
C SER A 64 3.35 8.18 14.00
N ARG A 65 3.25 6.91 14.41
CA ARG A 65 4.37 6.12 14.96
C ARG A 65 5.58 6.00 14.02
N PHE A 66 5.40 6.24 12.73
CA PHE A 66 6.50 6.28 11.75
C PHE A 66 7.18 7.66 11.63
N GLY A 67 6.65 8.69 12.30
CA GLY A 67 7.12 10.08 12.21
C GLY A 67 8.29 10.43 13.13
N ASP A 68 8.68 9.54 14.05
CA ASP A 68 9.69 9.82 15.07
C ASP A 68 11.09 10.10 14.49
N VAL A 69 11.35 9.66 13.26
CA VAL A 69 12.66 9.81 12.60
C VAL A 69 12.66 10.92 11.54
N ILE A 70 11.59 11.02 10.74
CA ILE A 70 11.53 11.89 9.55
C ILE A 70 10.54 13.05 9.68
N GLY A 71 9.91 13.20 10.85
CA GLY A 71 8.82 14.14 11.07
C GLY A 71 7.49 13.64 10.50
N GLN A 72 6.44 14.42 10.74
CA GLN A 72 5.09 14.07 10.30
C GLN A 72 4.97 14.17 8.77
N THR A 73 4.60 13.08 8.12
CA THR A 73 4.34 13.01 6.68
C THR A 73 2.85 13.20 6.38
N MET A 74 2.53 13.51 5.13
CA MET A 74 1.13 13.72 4.68
C MET A 74 0.23 12.50 4.96
N VAL A 75 0.76 11.27 4.94
CA VAL A 75 0.01 10.04 5.22
C VAL A 75 -0.54 9.99 6.66
N GLN A 76 0.00 10.80 7.57
CA GLN A 76 -0.33 10.82 8.99
C GLN A 76 -1.22 12.01 9.38
N MET A 77 -1.80 12.71 8.40
CA MET A 77 -2.55 13.95 8.59
C MET A 77 -4.00 13.78 8.16
N ASP A 78 -4.89 14.54 8.79
CA ASP A 78 -6.32 14.57 8.46
C ASP A 78 -6.76 15.98 8.06
N GLY A 79 -7.87 16.07 7.32
CA GLY A 79 -8.56 17.31 6.98
C GLY A 79 -7.64 18.37 6.36
N LYS A 80 -7.77 19.62 6.83
CA LYS A 80 -7.13 20.79 6.22
C LYS A 80 -5.60 20.68 6.11
N ASP A 81 -4.93 20.07 7.10
CA ASP A 81 -3.48 19.92 7.09
C ASP A 81 -2.99 18.95 6.00
N HIS A 82 -3.76 17.87 5.79
CA HIS A 82 -3.56 16.95 4.68
C HIS A 82 -3.86 17.65 3.34
N ASP A 83 -4.99 18.35 3.24
CA ASP A 83 -5.44 18.99 2.00
C ASP A 83 -4.45 20.04 1.49
N ILE A 84 -3.93 20.88 2.38
CA ILE A 84 -2.91 21.88 2.03
C ILE A 84 -1.68 21.21 1.44
N ARG A 85 -1.14 20.18 2.11
CA ARG A 85 0.08 19.50 1.63
C ARG A 85 -0.17 18.72 0.34
N ARG A 86 -1.33 18.05 0.24
CA ARG A 86 -1.74 17.33 -0.97
C ARG A 86 -1.88 18.27 -2.16
N SER A 87 -2.41 19.47 -1.97
CA SER A 87 -2.56 20.47 -3.04
C SER A 87 -1.23 20.93 -3.64
N ILE A 88 -0.13 20.81 -2.89
CA ILE A 88 1.22 21.16 -3.35
C ILE A 88 1.83 20.01 -4.16
N VAL A 89 1.69 18.77 -3.66
CA VAL A 89 2.39 17.59 -4.23
C VAL A 89 1.57 16.90 -5.33
N ALA A 90 0.26 16.71 -5.14
CA ALA A 90 -0.56 15.93 -6.05
C ALA A 90 -0.57 16.43 -7.51
N PRO A 91 -0.54 17.75 -7.81
CA PRO A 91 -0.62 18.22 -9.19
C PRO A 91 0.51 17.75 -10.11
N VAL A 92 1.72 17.47 -9.59
CA VAL A 92 2.82 16.98 -10.44
C VAL A 92 2.70 15.49 -10.75
N MET A 93 1.91 14.75 -9.99
CA MET A 93 1.76 13.29 -10.08
C MET A 93 0.54 12.86 -10.90
N VAL A 94 -0.15 13.78 -11.61
CA VAL A 94 -1.37 13.48 -12.35
C VAL A 94 -1.43 14.16 -13.72
N GLY A 95 -2.22 13.57 -14.63
CA GLY A 95 -2.52 14.13 -15.95
C GLY A 95 -1.28 14.44 -16.79
N LYS A 96 -1.33 15.54 -17.55
CA LYS A 96 -0.26 15.92 -18.47
C LYS A 96 1.10 16.13 -17.82
N ARG A 97 1.17 16.48 -16.53
CA ARG A 97 2.46 16.63 -15.84
C ARG A 97 3.11 15.28 -15.61
N LEU A 98 2.35 14.28 -15.15
CA LEU A 98 2.83 12.90 -15.04
C LEU A 98 3.31 12.39 -16.41
N GLU A 99 2.50 12.59 -17.44
CA GLU A 99 2.81 12.15 -18.81
C GLU A 99 4.06 12.84 -19.38
N ASN A 100 4.19 14.16 -19.25
CA ASN A 100 5.29 14.88 -19.88
C ASN A 100 6.60 14.80 -19.09
N ASP A 101 6.51 14.82 -17.76
CA ASP A 101 7.69 14.97 -16.90
C ASP A 101 8.23 13.60 -16.45
N TYR A 102 7.35 12.60 -16.23
CA TYR A 102 7.75 11.30 -15.71
C TYR A 102 7.75 10.18 -16.76
N GLN A 103 6.83 10.15 -17.73
CA GLN A 103 6.83 9.08 -18.75
C GLN A 103 8.18 8.96 -19.48
N PRO A 104 8.83 10.05 -19.96
CA PRO A 104 10.12 9.91 -20.64
C PRO A 104 11.24 9.42 -19.70
N LEU A 105 11.18 9.79 -18.41
CA LEU A 105 12.11 9.30 -17.40
C LEU A 105 11.92 7.80 -17.18
N ILE A 106 10.67 7.36 -16.99
CA ILE A 106 10.29 5.95 -16.81
C ILE A 106 10.75 5.13 -18.02
N ASP A 107 10.39 5.56 -19.24
CA ASP A 107 10.75 4.88 -20.49
C ASP A 107 12.26 4.73 -20.61
N GLY A 108 13.00 5.83 -20.41
CA GLY A 108 14.46 5.78 -20.48
C GLY A 108 15.09 4.89 -19.39
N VAL A 109 14.50 4.81 -18.19
CA VAL A 109 14.96 3.86 -17.16
C VAL A 109 14.68 2.42 -17.58
N ILE A 110 13.49 2.14 -18.10
CA ILE A 110 13.10 0.81 -18.58
C ILE A 110 14.03 0.37 -19.71
N ASP A 111 14.24 1.20 -20.73
CA ASP A 111 15.13 0.88 -21.85
C ASP A 111 16.53 0.47 -21.35
N ARG A 112 17.12 1.26 -20.45
CA ARG A 112 18.44 0.96 -19.86
C ARG A 112 18.46 -0.31 -18.99
N LEU A 113 17.33 -0.69 -18.40
CA LEU A 113 17.22 -1.96 -17.66
C LEU A 113 17.12 -3.14 -18.63
N LEU A 114 16.33 -2.99 -19.70
CA LEU A 114 16.13 -4.01 -20.73
C LEU A 114 17.41 -4.25 -21.56
N GLU A 115 18.17 -3.21 -21.89
CA GLU A 115 19.47 -3.31 -22.60
C GLU A 115 20.49 -4.21 -21.88
N LYS A 116 20.36 -4.36 -20.56
CA LYS A 116 21.27 -5.18 -19.74
C LYS A 116 20.84 -6.63 -19.65
N LEU A 117 19.66 -6.97 -20.16
CA LEU A 117 19.15 -8.32 -20.11
C LEU A 117 19.84 -9.19 -21.15
N PRO A 118 19.99 -10.50 -20.88
CA PRO A 118 20.50 -11.41 -21.87
C PRO A 118 19.55 -11.48 -23.07
N THR A 119 20.09 -11.45 -24.28
CA THR A 119 19.29 -11.58 -25.52
C THR A 119 18.72 -12.99 -25.71
N ASN A 120 19.28 -13.99 -25.00
CA ASN A 120 18.83 -15.38 -25.01
C ASN A 120 18.92 -15.98 -23.59
N GLY A 121 17.99 -16.87 -23.24
CA GLY A 121 17.95 -17.56 -21.96
C GLY A 121 17.03 -16.89 -20.94
N THR A 122 17.18 -17.27 -19.67
CA THR A 122 16.32 -16.82 -18.56
C THR A 122 17.06 -15.80 -17.70
N PHE A 123 16.31 -14.86 -17.13
CA PHE A 123 16.82 -13.93 -16.13
C PHE A 123 15.82 -13.78 -14.97
N ASP A 124 16.30 -13.27 -13.84
CA ASP A 124 15.47 -12.92 -12.68
C ASP A 124 14.85 -11.54 -12.86
N ALA A 125 13.54 -11.49 -13.12
CA ALA A 125 12.82 -10.22 -13.31
C ALA A 125 12.80 -9.35 -12.05
N MET A 126 12.81 -9.96 -10.86
CA MET A 126 12.81 -9.21 -9.61
C MET A 126 14.12 -8.44 -9.45
N LYS A 127 15.24 -9.14 -9.64
CA LYS A 127 16.57 -8.54 -9.52
C LYS A 127 16.88 -7.55 -10.65
N SER A 128 16.49 -7.89 -11.88
CA SER A 128 16.92 -7.13 -13.06
C SER A 128 16.01 -5.97 -13.43
N ILE A 129 14.72 -6.02 -13.07
CA ILE A 129 13.72 -5.02 -13.50
C ILE A 129 12.97 -4.42 -12.31
N THR A 130 12.23 -5.22 -11.55
CA THR A 130 11.22 -4.68 -10.62
C THR A 130 11.84 -4.01 -9.39
N SER A 131 12.93 -4.55 -8.84
CA SER A 131 13.63 -3.94 -7.71
C SER A 131 14.37 -2.65 -8.08
N PRO A 132 15.13 -2.58 -9.19
CA PRO A 132 15.85 -1.36 -9.55
C PRO A 132 14.97 -0.25 -10.13
N LEU A 133 13.82 -0.56 -10.76
CA LEU A 133 13.00 0.45 -11.44
C LEU A 133 12.51 1.55 -10.47
N PRO A 134 11.78 1.26 -9.36
CA PRO A 134 11.27 2.29 -8.45
C PRO A 134 12.35 3.15 -7.77
N LEU A 135 13.61 2.69 -7.72
CA LEU A 135 14.73 3.44 -7.14
C LEU A 135 15.38 4.44 -8.11
N LYS A 136 15.01 4.36 -9.40
CA LYS A 136 15.61 5.13 -10.50
C LYS A 136 14.66 6.16 -11.11
N VAL A 137 13.40 6.17 -10.67
CA VAL A 137 12.34 7.11 -11.07
C VAL A 137 11.92 7.98 -9.91
#